data_AF-A0A0F7BZM7-F1
#
_entry.id   AF-A0A0F7BZM7-F1
#
_cell.length_a   1.000
_cell.length_b   1.000
_cell.length_c   1.000
_cell.angle_alpha   90.00
_cell.angle_beta   90.00
_cell.angle_gamma   90.00
#
_symmetry.space_group_name_H-M   'P 1'
#
loop_
_entity.id
_entity.type
_entity.pdbx_description
1 polymer ?
#
loop_
_entity_poly.entity_id
_entity_poly.type
_entity_poly.pdbx_seq_one_letter_code
_entity_poly.pdbx_strand_id
1 'polypeptide(L)'
;MSEFTTGVLYPRRYESKLIKQLPDLKQPYFHKRLNDEWNVFFLEDEWVQTAETLQYLLDLSKLGVALLWFHDAEDSGWGFRLFEGGCEVSSATISYILDMELAEIEMKRRYPDIIDPDDYMKEENLRKEYDELIDTIITSQIYRQEVQKGLSRCKPQLFRSFLSPKQIQQLHSLFDTNILVEIDYETGSSLLYDSVDLFKEILGIEEMMWVNYSYLASGGRDSGLA
;
A
#
# COMPACT_ATOMS: atom_id res chain seq x y z
N MET A 1 -9.26 -12.62 -9.66
CA MET A 1 -7.90 -12.11 -9.94
C MET A 1 -7.77 -10.85 -9.11
N SER A 2 -6.69 -10.63 -8.36
CA SER A 2 -6.59 -9.38 -7.61
C SER A 2 -6.17 -8.29 -8.60
N GLU A 3 -7.05 -7.33 -8.79
CA GLU A 3 -6.72 -6.06 -9.42
C GLU A 3 -5.76 -5.36 -8.45
N PHE A 4 -4.46 -5.57 -8.66
CA PHE A 4 -3.40 -5.19 -7.73
C PHE A 4 -2.31 -4.47 -8.48
N THR A 5 -1.92 -3.31 -7.97
CA THR A 5 -0.81 -2.53 -8.49
C THR A 5 0.38 -2.65 -7.58
N THR A 6 1.56 -2.91 -8.12
CA THR A 6 2.81 -2.72 -7.37
C THR A 6 3.97 -2.40 -8.28
N GLY A 7 4.93 -1.63 -7.76
CA GLY A 7 6.17 -1.38 -8.46
C GLY A 7 7.15 -0.58 -7.62
N VAL A 8 8.40 -0.59 -8.05
CA VAL A 8 9.45 0.25 -7.46
C VAL A 8 9.69 1.45 -8.36
N LEU A 9 9.26 2.60 -7.87
CA LEU A 9 9.34 3.90 -8.52
C LEU A 9 10.66 4.59 -8.19
N TYR A 10 11.21 5.31 -9.16
CA TYR A 10 12.32 6.21 -8.93
C TYR A 10 12.30 7.41 -9.89
N PRO A 11 12.76 8.59 -9.47
CA PRO A 11 12.82 9.78 -10.33
C PRO A 11 13.70 9.60 -11.56
N ARG A 12 13.24 10.06 -12.73
CA ARG A 12 13.94 9.90 -14.02
C ARG A 12 15.35 10.45 -14.05
N ARG A 13 15.63 11.51 -13.30
CA ARG A 13 17.00 12.07 -13.17
C ARG A 13 18.03 11.05 -12.62
N TYR A 14 17.61 9.95 -12.01
CA TYR A 14 18.48 8.88 -11.53
C TYR A 14 18.69 7.74 -12.53
N GLU A 15 18.02 7.76 -13.69
CA GLU A 15 18.05 6.67 -14.68
C GLU A 15 19.47 6.26 -15.08
N SER A 16 20.36 7.22 -15.34
CA SER A 16 21.74 6.94 -15.75
C SER A 16 22.56 6.19 -14.69
N LYS A 17 22.20 6.31 -13.41
CA LYS A 17 22.82 5.56 -12.30
C LYS A 17 22.24 4.15 -12.18
N LEU A 18 20.91 4.05 -12.30
CA LEU A 18 20.14 2.84 -12.01
C LEU A 18 20.19 1.81 -13.14
N ILE A 19 20.07 2.27 -14.40
CA ILE A 19 19.93 1.37 -15.56
C ILE A 19 21.13 0.44 -15.74
N LYS A 20 22.31 0.84 -15.23
CA LYS A 20 23.54 0.04 -15.27
C LYS A 20 23.59 -1.05 -14.21
N GLN A 21 22.78 -0.94 -13.16
CA GLN A 21 22.77 -1.80 -11.97
C GLN A 21 21.52 -2.69 -11.92
N LEU A 22 20.46 -2.31 -12.65
CA LEU A 22 19.27 -3.14 -12.84
C LEU A 22 19.59 -4.55 -13.37
N PRO A 23 20.52 -4.75 -14.33
CA PRO A 23 20.87 -6.09 -14.81
C PRO A 23 21.52 -7.02 -13.76
N ASP A 24 22.06 -6.46 -12.67
CA ASP A 24 22.68 -7.26 -11.59
C ASP A 24 21.63 -7.90 -10.66
N LEU A 25 20.35 -7.59 -10.89
CA LEU A 25 19.23 -8.19 -10.19
C LEU A 25 19.11 -9.67 -10.56
N LYS A 26 19.19 -10.55 -9.55
CA LYS A 26 19.12 -12.01 -9.71
C LYS A 26 17.69 -12.56 -9.90
N GLN A 27 16.75 -11.71 -10.29
CA GLN A 27 15.38 -12.08 -10.59
C GLN A 27 14.91 -11.36 -11.87
N PRO A 28 13.93 -11.93 -12.58
CA PRO A 28 13.25 -11.23 -13.64
C PRO A 28 12.65 -9.90 -13.18
N TYR A 29 12.65 -8.92 -14.08
CA TYR A 29 11.98 -7.65 -13.86
C TYR A 29 11.51 -7.04 -15.18
N PHE A 30 10.49 -6.21 -15.11
CA PHE A 30 10.16 -5.27 -16.17
C PHE A 30 10.60 -3.87 -15.77
N HIS A 31 11.16 -3.10 -16.70
CA HIS A 31 11.50 -1.69 -16.47
C HIS A 31 10.81 -0.84 -17.52
N LYS A 32 10.18 0.25 -17.08
CA LYS A 32 9.43 1.16 -17.93
C LYS A 32 9.62 2.60 -17.48
N ARG A 33 9.51 3.50 -18.45
CA ARG A 33 9.21 4.90 -18.17
C ARG A 33 7.71 5.00 -17.84
N LEU A 34 7.39 5.53 -16.66
CA LEU A 34 5.98 5.74 -16.27
C LEU A 34 5.48 7.03 -16.94
N ASN A 35 6.18 8.14 -16.72
CA ASN A 35 5.86 9.45 -17.28
C ASN A 35 7.12 10.32 -17.45
N ASP A 36 6.97 11.65 -17.45
CA ASP A 36 8.09 12.59 -17.62
C ASP A 36 8.97 12.74 -16.38
N GLU A 37 8.46 12.37 -15.20
CA GLU A 37 9.13 12.52 -13.91
C GLU A 37 9.59 11.17 -13.33
N TRP A 38 8.87 10.09 -13.64
CA TRP A 38 9.05 8.78 -13.02
C TRP A 38 9.45 7.66 -13.98
N ASN A 39 10.35 6.81 -13.49
CA ASN A 39 10.57 5.47 -14.00
C ASN A 39 10.05 4.46 -12.96
N VAL A 40 9.70 3.27 -13.43
CA VAL A 40 9.24 2.16 -12.59
C VAL A 40 9.90 0.87 -13.03
N PHE A 41 10.22 0.00 -12.07
CA PHE A 41 10.46 -1.41 -12.35
C PHE A 41 9.56 -2.30 -11.51
N PHE A 42 9.17 -3.42 -12.12
CA PHE A 42 8.26 -4.43 -11.59
C PHE A 42 9.08 -5.69 -11.32
N LEU A 43 9.08 -6.13 -10.08
CA LEU A 43 9.84 -7.28 -9.60
C LEU A 43 8.95 -8.52 -9.60
N GLU A 44 9.52 -9.70 -9.89
CA GLU A 44 8.82 -10.97 -9.70
C GLU A 44 8.40 -11.18 -8.24
N ASP A 45 9.26 -10.79 -7.29
CA ASP A 45 8.91 -10.66 -5.88
C ASP A 45 8.11 -9.38 -5.62
N GLU A 46 6.85 -9.37 -6.08
CA GLU A 46 5.92 -8.24 -6.06
C GLU A 46 5.73 -7.62 -4.66
N TRP A 47 5.78 -8.45 -3.62
CA TRP A 47 5.59 -8.04 -2.22
C TRP A 47 6.90 -7.73 -1.49
N VAL A 48 8.06 -7.85 -2.15
CA VAL A 48 9.39 -7.63 -1.55
C VAL A 48 9.56 -8.47 -0.27
N GLN A 49 9.17 -9.75 -0.34
CA GLN A 49 9.16 -10.67 0.81
C GLN A 49 10.49 -11.39 0.98
N THR A 50 11.25 -11.56 -0.10
CA THR A 50 12.53 -12.27 -0.01
C THR A 50 13.63 -11.35 0.52
N ALA A 51 14.52 -11.93 1.34
CA ALA A 51 15.68 -11.21 1.86
C ALA A 51 16.61 -10.72 0.73
N GLU A 52 16.67 -11.46 -0.37
CA GLU A 52 17.49 -11.13 -1.54
C GLU A 52 16.97 -9.88 -2.26
N THR A 53 15.66 -9.78 -2.53
CA THR A 53 15.04 -8.58 -3.10
C THR A 53 15.21 -7.39 -2.19
N LEU A 54 14.93 -7.55 -0.88
CA LEU A 54 15.09 -6.47 0.08
C LEU A 54 16.54 -5.96 0.11
N GLN A 55 17.51 -6.87 0.22
CA GLN A 55 18.92 -6.51 0.24
C GLN A 55 19.34 -5.80 -1.05
N TYR A 56 18.86 -6.26 -2.21
CA TYR A 56 19.09 -5.59 -3.49
C TYR A 56 18.58 -4.14 -3.50
N LEU A 57 17.34 -3.90 -3.06
CA LEU A 57 16.78 -2.54 -2.99
C LEU A 57 17.58 -1.64 -2.05
N LEU A 58 18.02 -2.18 -0.90
CA LEU A 58 18.90 -1.45 0.01
C LEU A 58 20.21 -1.10 -0.68
N ASP A 59 20.88 -2.06 -1.32
CA ASP A 59 22.16 -1.82 -2.01
C ASP A 59 22.01 -0.82 -3.16
N LEU A 60 20.93 -0.91 -3.93
CA LEU A 60 20.64 0.01 -5.01
C LEU A 60 20.41 1.44 -4.49
N SER A 61 19.73 1.59 -3.36
CA SER A 61 19.51 2.91 -2.74
C SER A 61 20.81 3.55 -2.21
N LYS A 62 21.89 2.77 -1.96
CA LYS A 62 23.22 3.31 -1.56
C LYS A 62 23.89 4.13 -2.67
N LEU A 63 23.41 4.03 -3.91
CA LEU A 63 23.88 4.85 -5.04
C LEU A 63 23.42 6.32 -4.97
N GLY A 64 22.78 6.71 -3.87
CA GLY A 64 22.19 8.03 -3.67
C GLY A 64 20.93 8.19 -4.52
N VAL A 65 20.12 7.14 -4.59
CA VAL A 65 18.83 7.13 -5.27
C VAL A 65 17.74 6.79 -4.25
N ALA A 66 16.66 7.56 -4.27
CA ALA A 66 15.44 7.21 -3.57
C ALA A 66 14.62 6.21 -4.40
N LEU A 67 14.28 5.08 -3.80
CA LEU A 67 13.45 4.03 -4.37
C LEU A 67 12.16 3.96 -3.56
N LEU A 68 11.02 4.12 -4.21
CA LEU A 68 9.71 4.03 -3.59
C LEU A 68 9.03 2.76 -4.08
N TRP A 69 9.00 1.73 -3.23
CA TRP A 69 8.10 0.60 -3.47
C TRP A 69 6.70 1.01 -3.06
N PHE A 70 5.75 0.90 -3.99
CA PHE A 70 4.34 1.24 -3.82
C PHE A 70 3.50 0.00 -4.10
N HIS A 71 2.41 -0.16 -3.35
CA HIS A 71 1.40 -1.16 -3.64
C HIS A 71 -0.01 -0.63 -3.36
N ASP A 72 -0.97 -1.13 -4.13
CA ASP A 72 -2.39 -0.84 -4.03
C ASP A 72 -3.15 -2.14 -4.34
N ALA A 73 -3.77 -2.71 -3.32
CA ALA A 73 -4.50 -3.97 -3.36
C ALA A 73 -6.01 -3.75 -3.28
N GLU A 74 -6.47 -2.60 -3.78
CA GLU A 74 -7.88 -2.22 -3.87
C GLU A 74 -8.60 -2.46 -2.56
N ASP A 75 -9.50 -3.44 -2.51
CA ASP A 75 -10.33 -3.76 -1.36
C ASP A 75 -9.54 -4.11 -0.10
N SER A 76 -8.26 -4.50 -0.21
CA SER A 76 -7.41 -4.78 0.95
C SER A 76 -6.71 -3.54 1.51
N GLY A 77 -6.55 -2.49 0.69
CA GLY A 77 -5.82 -1.27 1.02
C GLY A 77 -4.47 -1.15 0.32
N TRP A 78 -3.64 -0.21 0.78
CA TRP A 78 -2.45 0.24 0.05
C TRP A 78 -1.32 0.64 0.99
N GLY A 79 -0.15 0.86 0.43
CA GLY A 79 1.00 1.29 1.20
C GLY A 79 2.25 1.55 0.39
N PHE A 80 3.31 1.94 1.10
CA PHE A 80 4.61 2.18 0.49
C PHE A 80 5.77 1.88 1.44
N ARG A 81 6.94 1.68 0.84
CA ARG A 81 8.24 1.63 1.50
C ARG A 81 9.23 2.51 0.73
N LEU A 82 9.83 3.47 1.41
CA LEU A 82 10.82 4.38 0.86
C LEU A 82 12.22 3.94 1.29
N PHE A 83 13.08 3.63 0.32
CA PHE A 83 14.47 3.26 0.53
C PHE A 83 15.40 4.37 0.04
N GLU A 84 16.31 4.80 0.90
CA GLU A 84 17.32 5.81 0.57
C GLU A 84 18.59 5.56 1.39
N GLY A 85 19.76 5.60 0.74
CA GLY A 85 21.05 5.52 1.42
C GLY A 85 21.35 4.17 2.09
N GLY A 86 20.71 3.08 1.64
CA GLY A 86 20.90 1.74 2.21
C GLY A 86 19.95 1.35 3.32
N CYS A 87 18.90 2.14 3.57
CA CYS A 87 17.93 1.92 4.64
C CYS A 87 16.50 2.12 4.14
N GLU A 88 15.53 1.47 4.78
CA GLU A 88 14.13 1.86 4.69
C GLU A 88 13.87 3.04 5.64
N VAL A 89 13.66 4.23 5.06
CA VAL A 89 13.66 5.49 5.81
C VAL A 89 12.25 5.94 6.20
N SER A 90 11.22 5.53 5.44
CA SER A 90 9.81 5.79 5.70
C SER A 90 8.96 4.65 5.15
N SER A 91 7.83 4.35 5.80
CA SER A 91 6.83 3.41 5.31
C SER A 91 5.45 3.73 5.88
N ALA A 92 4.41 3.34 5.15
CA ALA A 92 3.03 3.40 5.60
C ALA A 92 2.25 2.21 5.03
N THR A 93 1.26 1.74 5.78
CA THR A 93 0.29 0.73 5.36
C THR A 93 -1.08 1.13 5.88
N ILE A 94 -2.08 1.13 4.99
CA ILE A 94 -3.48 1.40 5.30
C ILE A 94 -4.26 0.15 4.90
N SER A 95 -5.00 -0.44 5.84
CA SER A 95 -5.86 -1.60 5.60
C SER A 95 -7.32 -1.15 5.53
N TYR A 96 -8.01 -1.54 4.47
CA TYR A 96 -9.42 -1.22 4.24
C TYR A 96 -10.36 -2.23 4.90
N ILE A 97 -9.83 -3.38 5.32
CA ILE A 97 -10.56 -4.48 5.98
C ILE A 97 -10.27 -4.55 7.48
N LEU A 98 -9.60 -3.54 8.04
CA LEU A 98 -9.15 -3.54 9.43
C LEU A 98 -10.30 -3.65 10.43
N ASP A 99 -11.44 -3.07 10.10
CA ASP A 99 -12.67 -3.21 10.88
C ASP A 99 -13.16 -4.66 10.93
N MET A 100 -13.17 -5.36 9.79
CA MET A 100 -13.48 -6.78 9.68
C MET A 100 -12.48 -7.63 10.45
N GLU A 101 -11.17 -7.40 10.29
CA GLU A 101 -10.13 -8.13 11.01
C GLU A 101 -10.30 -8.00 12.53
N LEU A 102 -10.62 -6.80 13.03
CA LEU A 102 -10.86 -6.55 14.45
C LEU A 102 -12.18 -7.19 14.93
N ALA A 103 -13.22 -7.18 14.10
CA ALA A 103 -14.50 -7.82 14.41
C ALA A 103 -14.35 -9.33 14.51
N GLU A 104 -13.63 -9.96 13.57
CA GLU A 104 -13.35 -11.39 13.58
C GLU A 104 -12.58 -11.82 14.84
N ILE A 105 -11.58 -11.03 15.26
CA ILE A 105 -10.83 -11.28 16.50
C ILE A 105 -11.77 -11.29 17.70
N GLU A 106 -12.67 -10.32 17.79
CA GLU A 106 -13.61 -10.19 18.91
C GLU A 106 -14.72 -11.26 18.86
N MET A 107 -15.23 -11.61 17.68
CA MET A 107 -16.19 -12.70 17.49
C MET A 107 -15.60 -14.04 17.88
N LYS A 108 -14.36 -14.32 17.45
CA LYS A 108 -13.63 -15.54 17.84
C LYS A 108 -13.41 -15.62 19.36
N ARG A 109 -13.25 -14.46 20.01
CA ARG A 109 -13.13 -14.38 21.47
C ARG A 109 -14.46 -14.69 22.18
N ARG A 110 -15.59 -14.26 21.61
CA ARG A 110 -16.95 -14.49 22.15
C ARG A 110 -17.46 -15.91 21.87
N TYR A 111 -17.14 -16.44 20.70
CA TYR A 111 -17.63 -17.72 20.18
C TYR A 111 -16.45 -18.64 19.80
N PRO A 112 -15.66 -19.12 20.79
CA PRO A 112 -14.45 -19.91 20.53
C PRO A 112 -14.73 -21.28 19.89
N ASP A 113 -15.98 -21.76 19.97
CA ASP A 113 -16.39 -23.04 19.39
C ASP A 113 -16.68 -22.94 17.88
N ILE A 114 -16.82 -21.73 17.34
CA ILE A 114 -16.97 -21.50 15.90
C ILE A 114 -15.57 -21.48 15.28
N ILE A 115 -15.31 -22.44 14.39
CA ILE A 115 -14.00 -22.63 13.76
C ILE A 115 -13.92 -21.85 12.44
N ASP A 116 -15.02 -21.83 11.69
CA ASP A 116 -15.11 -21.19 10.37
C ASP A 116 -15.85 -19.84 10.49
N PRO A 117 -15.19 -18.70 10.20
CA PRO A 117 -15.84 -17.37 10.22
C PRO A 117 -17.09 -17.27 9.35
N ASP A 118 -17.18 -18.08 8.28
CA ASP A 118 -18.36 -18.12 7.41
C ASP A 118 -19.62 -18.61 8.16
N ASP A 119 -19.46 -19.30 9.29
CA ASP A 119 -20.57 -19.74 10.13
C ASP A 119 -21.29 -18.57 10.81
N TYR A 120 -20.62 -17.44 11.06
CA TYR A 120 -21.28 -16.24 11.61
C TYR A 120 -22.37 -15.73 10.67
N MET A 121 -22.17 -15.89 9.36
CA MET A 121 -23.10 -15.40 8.34
C MET A 121 -24.30 -16.34 8.12
N LYS A 122 -24.25 -17.58 8.64
CA LYS A 122 -25.31 -18.58 8.47
C LYS A 122 -26.47 -18.41 9.46
N GLU A 123 -26.18 -17.87 10.66
CA GLU A 123 -27.19 -17.62 11.68
C GLU A 123 -27.56 -16.14 11.74
N GLU A 124 -28.85 -15.82 11.64
CA GLU A 124 -29.33 -14.43 11.58
C GLU A 124 -28.91 -13.59 12.80
N ASN A 125 -28.86 -14.21 13.99
CA ASN A 125 -28.47 -13.50 15.20
C ASN A 125 -26.97 -13.19 15.23
N LEU A 126 -26.12 -14.15 14.83
CA LEU A 126 -24.67 -13.95 14.78
C LEU A 126 -24.29 -12.94 13.71
N ARG A 127 -24.97 -12.97 12.57
CA ARG A 127 -24.79 -11.98 11.51
C ARG A 127 -25.14 -10.56 11.99
N LYS A 128 -26.27 -10.37 12.67
CA LYS A 128 -26.63 -9.06 13.23
C LYS A 128 -25.62 -8.58 14.26
N GLU A 129 -25.15 -9.47 15.13
CA GLU A 129 -24.11 -9.13 16.11
C GLU A 129 -22.79 -8.74 15.42
N TYR A 130 -22.41 -9.44 14.35
CA TYR A 130 -21.24 -9.10 13.54
C TYR A 130 -21.36 -7.71 12.93
N ASP A 131 -22.50 -7.41 12.28
CA ASP A 131 -22.75 -6.10 11.67
C ASP A 131 -22.72 -4.96 12.72
N GLU A 132 -23.36 -5.15 13.87
CA GLU A 132 -23.34 -4.18 14.99
C GLU A 132 -21.93 -3.98 15.59
N LEU A 133 -21.12 -5.04 15.59
CA LEU A 133 -19.76 -5.00 16.08
C LEU A 133 -18.86 -4.18 15.16
N ILE A 134 -19.00 -4.32 13.83
CA ILE A 134 -18.28 -3.49 12.85
C ILE A 134 -18.57 -2.01 13.08
N ASP A 135 -19.83 -1.62 13.18
CA ASP A 135 -20.26 -0.23 13.45
C ASP A 135 -19.67 0.32 14.76
N THR A 136 -19.50 -0.54 15.76
CA THR A 136 -18.86 -0.17 17.03
C THR A 136 -17.35 -0.04 16.88
N ILE A 137 -16.71 -0.90 16.10
CA ILE A 137 -15.26 -0.94 15.92
C ILE A 137 -14.76 0.29 15.18
N ILE A 138 -15.41 0.70 14.10
CA ILE A 138 -14.97 1.84 13.27
C ILE A 138 -14.90 3.16 14.07
N THR A 139 -15.71 3.28 15.13
CA THR A 139 -15.70 4.45 16.02
C THR A 139 -14.81 4.28 17.26
N SER A 140 -14.23 3.10 17.44
CA SER A 140 -13.47 2.72 18.64
C SER A 140 -12.07 3.31 18.69
N GLN A 141 -11.54 3.43 19.92
CA GLN A 141 -10.15 3.82 20.13
C GLN A 141 -9.15 2.77 19.61
N ILE A 142 -9.54 1.48 19.59
CA ILE A 142 -8.68 0.38 19.13
C ILE A 142 -8.46 0.51 17.62
N TYR A 143 -9.52 0.74 16.85
CA TYR A 143 -9.42 0.97 15.40
C TYR A 143 -8.47 2.13 15.09
N ARG A 144 -8.65 3.28 15.76
CA ARG A 144 -7.74 4.44 15.61
C ARG A 144 -6.28 4.09 15.92
N GLN A 145 -6.03 3.29 16.95
CA GLN A 145 -4.68 2.86 17.32
C GLN A 145 -4.06 1.94 16.27
N GLU A 146 -4.81 1.00 15.72
CA GLU A 146 -4.31 0.10 14.67
C GLU A 146 -4.00 0.85 13.37
N VAL A 147 -4.87 1.78 12.94
CA VAL A 147 -4.56 2.69 11.82
C VAL A 147 -3.28 3.47 12.10
N GLN A 148 -3.13 4.01 13.32
CA GLN A 148 -1.92 4.74 13.70
C GLN A 148 -0.65 3.88 13.66
N LYS A 149 -0.74 2.58 13.97
CA LYS A 149 0.42 1.67 13.84
C LYS A 149 0.88 1.55 12.39
N GLY A 150 -0.07 1.41 11.46
CA GLY A 150 0.21 1.38 10.02
C GLY A 150 0.91 2.64 9.50
N LEU A 151 0.70 3.78 10.17
CA LEU A 151 1.30 5.07 9.82
C LEU A 151 2.52 5.46 10.68
N SER A 152 2.85 4.69 11.71
CA SER A 152 3.84 5.06 12.73
C SER A 152 5.25 5.31 12.20
N ARG A 153 5.59 4.74 11.04
CA ARG A 153 6.88 4.90 10.37
C ARG A 153 6.84 5.91 9.22
N CYS A 154 5.70 6.53 8.97
CA CYS A 154 5.53 7.51 7.91
C CYS A 154 6.23 8.82 8.28
N LYS A 155 7.10 9.28 7.39
CA LYS A 155 7.89 10.51 7.55
C LYS A 155 7.87 11.30 6.24
N PRO A 156 6.82 12.11 5.98
CA PRO A 156 6.64 12.86 4.73
C PRO A 156 7.85 13.70 4.32
N GLN A 157 8.57 14.28 5.29
CA GLN A 157 9.78 15.09 5.06
C GLN A 157 10.92 14.34 4.35
N LEU A 158 10.92 13.01 4.38
CA LEU A 158 11.95 12.19 3.72
C LEU A 158 11.72 12.06 2.21
N PHE A 159 10.56 12.48 1.70
CA PHE A 159 10.28 12.55 0.26
C PHE A 159 10.93 13.77 -0.41
N ARG A 160 11.60 14.65 0.35
CA ARG A 160 12.25 15.87 -0.14
C ARG A 160 13.28 15.68 -1.25
N SER A 161 13.79 14.46 -1.42
CA SER A 161 14.68 14.21 -2.54
C SER A 161 13.94 14.43 -3.85
N PHE A 162 12.67 14.07 -3.96
CA PHE A 162 11.90 14.14 -5.21
C PHE A 162 10.58 14.92 -5.15
N LEU A 163 10.11 15.36 -3.98
CA LEU A 163 8.92 16.21 -3.86
C LEU A 163 9.26 17.65 -3.48
N SER A 164 8.40 18.57 -3.93
CA SER A 164 8.44 19.98 -3.54
C SER A 164 7.94 20.19 -2.09
N PRO A 165 8.26 21.32 -1.44
CA PRO A 165 7.76 21.63 -0.11
C PRO A 165 6.22 21.61 0.00
N LYS A 166 5.52 22.03 -1.07
CA LYS A 166 4.05 21.99 -1.14
C LYS A 166 3.53 20.55 -1.13
N GLN A 167 4.09 19.67 -1.96
CA GLN A 167 3.72 18.25 -2.01
C GLN A 167 4.00 17.54 -0.68
N ILE A 168 5.13 17.85 -0.02
CA ILE A 168 5.45 17.31 1.31
C ILE A 168 4.40 17.73 2.35
N GLN A 169 3.95 18.99 2.29
CA GLN A 169 2.88 19.47 3.17
C GLN A 169 1.56 18.74 2.89
N GLN A 170 1.23 18.49 1.61
CA GLN A 170 0.04 17.70 1.24
C GLN A 170 0.12 16.27 1.79
N LEU A 171 1.28 15.59 1.66
CA LEU A 171 1.48 14.27 2.27
C LEU A 171 1.34 14.30 3.80
N HIS A 172 1.81 15.37 4.45
CA HIS A 172 1.65 15.50 5.90
C HIS A 172 0.19 15.60 6.32
N SER A 173 -0.65 16.30 5.55
CA SER A 173 -2.09 16.34 5.78
C SER A 173 -2.76 15.00 5.47
N LEU A 174 -2.33 14.32 4.40
CA LEU A 174 -2.89 13.02 3.99
C LEU A 174 -2.74 11.96 5.10
N PHE A 175 -1.61 11.96 5.82
CA PHE A 175 -1.35 10.99 6.89
C PHE A 175 -1.77 11.48 8.29
N ASP A 176 -2.60 12.52 8.39
CA ASP A 176 -3.21 12.90 9.66
C ASP A 176 -4.28 11.87 10.05
N THR A 177 -3.98 11.05 11.05
CA THR A 177 -4.87 9.98 11.51
C THR A 177 -6.21 10.52 12.00
N ASN A 178 -6.29 11.76 12.49
CA ASN A 178 -7.58 12.31 12.93
C ASN A 178 -8.54 12.48 11.76
N ILE A 179 -8.01 12.84 10.58
CA ILE A 179 -8.79 13.05 9.37
C ILE A 179 -9.03 11.72 8.65
N LEU A 180 -8.01 10.85 8.58
CA LEU A 180 -8.13 9.57 7.88
C LEU A 180 -9.22 8.66 8.45
N VAL A 181 -9.39 8.62 9.77
CA VAL A 181 -10.38 7.75 10.42
C VAL A 181 -11.75 8.43 10.63
N GLU A 182 -11.93 9.64 10.12
CA GLU A 182 -13.24 10.29 10.11
C GLU A 182 -14.13 9.67 9.03
N ILE A 183 -15.40 9.48 9.39
CA ILE A 183 -16.44 8.95 8.53
C ILE A 183 -17.51 10.03 8.42
N ASP A 184 -17.80 10.44 7.19
CA ASP A 184 -18.93 11.30 6.93
C ASP A 184 -20.20 10.44 6.88
N TYR A 185 -21.01 10.49 7.93
CA TYR A 185 -22.26 9.74 8.02
C TYR A 185 -23.35 10.25 7.06
N GLU A 186 -23.25 11.48 6.53
CA GLU A 186 -24.22 12.00 5.57
C GLU A 186 -23.95 11.48 4.16
N THR A 187 -22.68 11.35 3.78
CA THR A 187 -22.28 10.91 2.43
C THR A 187 -21.79 9.46 2.36
N GLY A 188 -21.47 8.86 3.50
CA GLY A 188 -20.78 7.58 3.59
C GLY A 188 -19.32 7.63 3.14
N SER A 189 -18.76 8.83 2.90
CA SER A 189 -17.38 8.97 2.42
C SER A 189 -16.37 8.84 3.57
N SER A 190 -15.20 8.30 3.25
CA SER A 190 -14.05 8.28 4.15
C SER A 190 -12.79 8.54 3.36
N LEU A 191 -12.00 9.50 3.86
CA LEU A 191 -10.69 9.83 3.29
C LEU A 191 -9.76 8.62 3.27
N LEU A 192 -9.98 7.64 4.15
CA LEU A 192 -9.21 6.40 4.18
C LEU A 192 -9.21 5.69 2.82
N TYR A 193 -10.37 5.58 2.17
CA TYR A 193 -10.51 4.92 0.87
C TYR A 193 -9.95 5.78 -0.28
N ASP A 194 -10.15 7.10 -0.22
CA ASP A 194 -9.66 8.03 -1.25
C ASP A 194 -8.16 8.34 -1.12
N SER A 195 -7.53 7.92 -0.01
CA SER A 195 -6.16 8.30 0.34
C SER A 195 -5.11 7.82 -0.68
N VAL A 196 -5.36 6.70 -1.34
CA VAL A 196 -4.45 6.14 -2.35
C VAL A 196 -4.40 7.02 -3.60
N ASP A 197 -5.53 7.55 -4.05
CA ASP A 197 -5.59 8.39 -5.24
C ASP A 197 -4.99 9.75 -4.95
N LEU A 198 -5.27 10.33 -3.78
CA LEU A 198 -4.59 11.56 -3.33
C LEU A 198 -3.08 11.37 -3.23
N PHE A 199 -2.61 10.21 -2.76
CA PHE A 199 -1.18 9.90 -2.74
C PHE A 199 -0.59 9.87 -4.16
N LYS A 200 -1.26 9.18 -5.10
CA LYS A 200 -0.84 9.10 -6.50
C LYS A 200 -0.79 10.49 -7.14
N GLU A 201 -1.81 11.31 -6.94
CA GLU A 201 -1.88 12.70 -7.44
C GLU A 201 -0.77 13.59 -6.86
N ILE A 202 -0.50 13.50 -5.55
CA ILE A 202 0.56 14.29 -4.92
C ILE A 202 1.93 13.93 -5.50
N LEU A 203 2.16 12.66 -5.83
CA LEU A 203 3.41 12.16 -6.38
C LEU A 203 3.49 12.31 -7.92
N GLY A 204 2.37 12.47 -8.62
CA GLY A 204 2.32 12.44 -10.08
C GLY A 204 2.58 11.03 -10.63
N ILE A 205 1.95 10.02 -10.04
CA ILE A 205 2.08 8.60 -10.41
C ILE A 205 0.72 7.93 -10.68
N GLU A 206 -0.26 8.70 -11.12
CA GLU A 206 -1.63 8.25 -11.40
C GLU A 206 -1.67 7.10 -12.43
N GLU A 207 -0.64 6.94 -13.27
CA GLU A 207 -0.54 5.81 -14.20
C GLU A 207 -0.21 4.47 -13.52
N MET A 208 0.09 4.47 -12.21
CA MET A 208 0.22 3.26 -11.39
C MET A 208 -1.17 2.72 -11.04
N MET A 209 -1.82 2.10 -12.03
CA MET A 209 -3.11 1.43 -11.89
C MET A 209 -3.10 0.11 -12.66
N TRP A 210 -3.65 -0.94 -12.03
CA TRP A 210 -3.80 -2.29 -12.56
C TRP A 210 -2.54 -2.84 -13.23
N VAL A 211 -1.37 -2.57 -12.63
CA VAL A 211 -0.08 -2.97 -13.18
C VAL A 211 0.84 -3.56 -12.12
N ASN A 212 1.29 -4.78 -12.39
CA ASN A 212 2.25 -5.53 -11.58
C ASN A 212 3.11 -6.43 -12.50
N TYR A 213 4.04 -7.19 -11.93
CA TYR A 213 4.90 -8.06 -12.73
C TYR A 213 4.11 -9.18 -13.42
N SER A 214 3.19 -9.82 -12.69
CA SER A 214 2.37 -10.94 -13.17
C SER A 214 1.52 -10.56 -14.39
N TYR A 215 0.89 -9.38 -14.36
CA TYR A 215 0.14 -8.79 -15.46
C TYR A 215 1.02 -8.50 -16.68
N LEU A 216 2.25 -8.01 -16.46
CA LEU A 216 3.18 -7.76 -17.56
C LEU A 216 3.72 -9.08 -18.16
N ALA A 217 3.97 -10.08 -17.32
CA ALA A 217 4.41 -11.41 -17.73
C ALA A 217 3.34 -12.16 -18.55
N SER A 218 2.05 -11.92 -18.30
CA SER A 218 0.95 -12.46 -19.11
C SER A 218 0.80 -11.77 -20.48
N GLY A 219 1.60 -10.74 -20.76
CA GLY A 219 1.55 -9.96 -21.99
C GLY A 219 0.48 -8.86 -21.98
N GLY A 220 0.09 -8.37 -20.80
CA GLY A 220 -0.98 -7.37 -20.66
C GLY A 220 -2.35 -7.90 -21.09
N ARG A 221 -2.48 -9.23 -21.16
CA ARG A 221 -3.77 -9.90 -21.31
C ARG A 221 -4.22 -10.23 -19.91
N ASP A 222 -5.42 -9.78 -19.56
CA ASP A 222 -6.14 -10.34 -18.43
C ASP A 222 -6.16 -11.85 -18.67
N SER A 223 -5.56 -12.61 -17.77
CA SER A 223 -5.63 -14.07 -17.78
C SER A 223 -7.04 -14.51 -17.34
N GLY A 224 -8.06 -14.01 -18.04
CA GLY A 224 -9.35 -14.65 -18.15
C GLY A 224 -9.26 -15.69 -19.25
N LEU A 225 -9.52 -16.95 -18.89
CA LEU A 225 -9.68 -18.15 -19.72
C LEU A 225 -8.41 -19.01 -19.90
N ALA A 226 -8.28 -20.00 -19.01
CA ALA A 226 -8.51 -21.39 -19.38
C ALA A 226 -9.23 -22.13 -18.24
#